data_AF-A0A968BVT9-F1
#
_entry.id   AF-A0A968BVT9-F1
#
_cell.length_a   1.000
_cell.length_b   1.000
_cell.length_c   1.000
_cell.angle_alpha   90.00
_cell.angle_beta   90.00
_cell.angle_gamma   90.00
#
_symmetry.space_group_name_H-M   'P 1'
#
loop_
_entity.id
_entity.type
_entity.pdbx_description
1 polymer ?
#
loop_
_entity_poly.entity_id
_entity_poly.type
_entity_poly.pdbx_seq_one_letter_code
_entity_poly.pdbx_strand_id
1 'polypeptide(L)'
;MIPEEGSDAVSSITGIDEIVCSTGSRPNLDMLRELRIRTDAWLESTEALAPLIDPNLHSCGTVRPHGHRELAHPEPGFYIVGAKSYGRAPTFLLATGHEQARSVAAALAGDIAAADDVRLELPETGVCSTDFGDDGGCCGETSEKTETVGEPEGEPTCGCDSQPRTSSACCA
;
A
#
# COMPACT_ATOMS: atom_id res chain seq x y z
N MET A 1 -27.83 -37.04 -17.94
CA MET A 1 -28.47 -37.20 -16.61
C MET A 1 -27.33 -37.29 -15.62
N ILE A 2 -26.92 -36.14 -15.08
CA ILE A 2 -25.86 -36.06 -14.06
C ILE A 2 -26.53 -36.44 -12.74
N PRO A 3 -25.95 -37.34 -11.91
CA PRO A 3 -26.54 -37.68 -10.63
C PRO A 3 -26.44 -36.47 -9.70
N GLU A 4 -27.58 -36.01 -9.21
CA GLU A 4 -27.70 -35.07 -8.10
C GLU A 4 -27.41 -35.86 -6.80
N GLU A 5 -26.16 -35.84 -6.33
CA GLU A 5 -25.86 -36.29 -4.97
C GLU A 5 -26.16 -35.16 -3.99
N GLY A 6 -27.27 -35.31 -3.28
CA GLY A 6 -27.62 -34.49 -2.14
C GLY A 6 -26.74 -34.82 -0.92
N SER A 7 -26.05 -33.81 -0.41
CA SER A 7 -26.38 -33.23 0.90
C SER A 7 -25.51 -31.98 1.05
N ASP A 8 -26.12 -30.80 1.14
CA ASP A 8 -25.49 -29.58 1.63
C ASP A 8 -25.21 -29.71 3.14
N ALA A 9 -24.44 -30.74 3.54
CA ALA A 9 -23.92 -30.86 4.88
C ALA A 9 -22.80 -29.84 5.00
N VAL A 10 -23.17 -28.62 5.42
CA VAL A 10 -22.22 -27.54 5.74
C VAL A 10 -21.22 -28.09 6.75
N SER A 11 -19.98 -28.32 6.32
CA SER A 11 -18.90 -28.77 7.18
C SER A 11 -18.45 -27.59 8.05
N SER A 12 -18.65 -27.70 9.36
CA SER A 12 -18.23 -26.68 10.33
C SER A 12 -16.83 -26.98 10.86
N ILE A 13 -15.92 -26.02 10.78
CA ILE A 13 -14.63 -26.04 11.47
C ILE A 13 -14.83 -25.43 12.86
N THR A 14 -14.30 -26.08 13.90
CA THR A 14 -14.43 -25.63 15.31
C THR A 14 -13.06 -25.33 15.91
N GLY A 15 -13.00 -24.59 17.02
CA GLY A 15 -11.72 -24.24 17.69
C GLY A 15 -10.96 -23.10 17.03
N ILE A 16 -11.65 -22.20 16.32
CA ILE A 16 -11.07 -20.96 15.78
C ILE A 16 -11.38 -19.81 16.74
N ASP A 17 -10.36 -19.13 17.24
CA ASP A 17 -10.52 -17.95 18.10
C ASP A 17 -10.66 -16.66 17.28
N GLU A 18 -9.94 -16.54 16.16
CA GLU A 18 -9.94 -15.35 15.31
C GLU A 18 -9.78 -15.70 13.82
N ILE A 19 -10.44 -14.91 12.95
CA ILE A 19 -10.32 -15.00 11.49
C ILE A 19 -9.92 -13.63 10.96
N VAL A 20 -8.76 -13.55 10.31
CA VAL A 20 -8.27 -12.32 9.66
C VAL A 20 -8.43 -12.43 8.14
N CYS A 21 -9.30 -11.60 7.57
CA CYS A 21 -9.58 -11.60 6.14
C CYS A 21 -8.73 -10.56 5.40
N SER A 22 -7.54 -10.95 4.95
CA SER A 22 -6.66 -10.11 4.11
C SER A 22 -6.98 -10.24 2.61
N THR A 23 -8.26 -10.14 2.24
CA THR A 23 -8.75 -10.41 0.87
C THR A 23 -8.70 -9.21 -0.08
N GLY A 24 -7.93 -8.18 0.27
CA GLY A 24 -7.78 -6.95 -0.52
C GLY A 24 -8.97 -5.99 -0.41
N SER A 25 -9.01 -5.01 -1.32
CA SER A 25 -10.06 -3.99 -1.37
C SER A 25 -10.42 -3.62 -2.82
N ARG A 26 -11.56 -2.94 -2.99
CA ARG A 26 -11.99 -2.35 -4.27
C ARG A 26 -12.70 -1.03 -4.02
N PRO A 27 -12.70 -0.09 -4.98
CA PRO A 27 -13.40 1.17 -4.81
C PRO A 27 -14.92 0.98 -4.83
N ASN A 28 -15.63 1.71 -3.97
CA ASN A 28 -17.06 1.94 -4.16
C ASN A 28 -17.25 3.10 -5.15
N LEU A 29 -17.90 2.86 -6.30
CA LEU A 29 -18.17 3.84 -7.35
C LEU A 29 -19.65 4.26 -7.43
N ASP A 30 -20.51 3.82 -6.50
CA ASP A 30 -21.96 4.06 -6.54
C ASP A 30 -22.32 5.54 -6.63
N MET A 31 -21.57 6.39 -5.93
CA MET A 31 -21.76 7.84 -5.96
C MET A 31 -21.45 8.48 -7.34
N LEU A 32 -20.71 7.77 -8.21
CA LEU A 32 -20.26 8.26 -9.52
C LEU A 32 -21.09 7.68 -10.68
N ARG A 33 -22.13 6.88 -10.39
CA ARG A 33 -22.89 6.14 -11.39
C ARG A 33 -23.52 6.99 -12.52
N GLU A 34 -23.79 8.27 -12.24
CA GLU A 34 -24.39 9.20 -13.20
C GLU A 34 -23.34 10.01 -13.98
N LEU A 35 -22.06 9.89 -13.62
CA LEU A 35 -20.97 10.59 -14.28
C LEU A 35 -20.40 9.75 -15.42
N ARG A 36 -19.88 10.42 -16.45
CA ARG A 36 -19.23 9.76 -17.58
C ARG A 36 -17.81 9.37 -17.20
N ILE A 37 -17.66 8.24 -16.51
CA ILE A 37 -16.37 7.66 -16.15
C ILE A 37 -15.96 6.55 -17.11
N ARG A 38 -14.66 6.27 -17.18
CA ARG A 38 -14.07 5.14 -17.90
C ARG A 38 -13.13 4.39 -16.97
N THR A 39 -13.44 3.13 -16.77
CA THR A 39 -12.70 2.24 -15.89
C THR A 39 -12.16 1.06 -16.67
N ASP A 40 -10.96 0.62 -16.32
CA ASP A 40 -10.40 -0.63 -16.84
C ASP A 40 -11.24 -1.83 -16.38
N ALA A 41 -11.45 -2.80 -17.26
CA ALA A 41 -12.33 -3.93 -17.00
C ALA A 41 -11.74 -4.95 -16.00
N TRP A 42 -10.42 -4.97 -15.83
CA TRP A 42 -9.73 -5.93 -14.97
C TRP A 42 -9.43 -5.33 -13.60
N LEU A 43 -8.80 -4.16 -13.60
CA LEU A 43 -8.37 -3.48 -12.39
C LEU A 43 -9.45 -2.60 -11.79
N GLU A 44 -10.52 -2.25 -12.50
CA GLU A 44 -11.48 -1.22 -12.07
C GLU A 44 -10.80 0.14 -11.77
N SER A 45 -9.60 0.36 -12.31
CA SER A 45 -8.83 1.60 -12.21
C SER A 45 -9.25 2.58 -13.31
N THR A 46 -8.67 3.78 -13.34
CA THR A 46 -8.84 4.68 -14.49
C THR A 46 -8.26 4.03 -15.75
N GLU A 47 -9.02 3.99 -16.84
CA GLU A 47 -8.65 3.26 -18.07
C GLU A 47 -7.25 3.62 -18.59
N ALA A 48 -6.93 4.92 -18.66
CA ALA A 48 -5.63 5.40 -19.13
C ALA A 48 -4.47 5.06 -18.17
N LEU A 49 -4.77 4.85 -16.88
CA LEU A 49 -3.79 4.51 -15.86
C LEU A 49 -3.44 3.02 -15.84
N ALA A 50 -4.39 2.14 -16.17
CA ALA A 50 -4.24 0.68 -16.03
C ALA A 50 -2.94 0.09 -16.61
N PRO A 51 -2.51 0.43 -17.84
CA PRO A 51 -1.27 -0.12 -18.40
C PRO A 51 0.01 0.27 -17.63
N LEU A 52 -0.05 1.33 -16.82
CA LEU A 52 1.08 1.85 -16.05
C LEU A 52 1.19 1.22 -14.66
N ILE A 53 0.12 0.57 -14.18
CA ILE A 53 0.02 0.09 -12.79
C ILE A 53 -0.38 -1.38 -12.69
N ASP A 54 -0.47 -2.10 -13.82
CA ASP A 54 -0.78 -3.53 -13.84
C ASP A 54 0.23 -4.31 -12.98
N PRO A 55 -0.23 -4.99 -11.91
CA PRO A 55 0.65 -5.72 -11.01
C PRO A 55 1.35 -6.91 -11.66
N ASN A 56 0.89 -7.39 -12.82
CA ASN A 56 1.58 -8.44 -13.57
C ASN A 56 2.81 -7.90 -14.32
N LEU A 57 2.89 -6.58 -14.52
CA LEU A 57 3.94 -5.92 -15.30
C LEU A 57 4.83 -5.02 -14.45
N HIS A 58 4.30 -4.45 -13.37
CA HIS A 58 4.96 -3.42 -12.58
C HIS A 58 4.97 -3.77 -11.09
N SER A 59 6.02 -3.35 -10.40
CA SER A 59 6.12 -3.38 -8.94
C SER A 59 6.00 -1.96 -8.35
N CYS A 60 5.90 -1.85 -7.02
CA CYS A 60 5.77 -0.56 -6.33
C CYS A 60 6.87 0.46 -6.71
N GLY A 61 8.05 0.01 -7.16
CA GLY A 61 9.18 0.87 -7.53
C GLY A 61 9.34 1.13 -9.02
N THR A 62 8.63 0.39 -9.90
CA THR A 62 8.75 0.55 -11.36
C THR A 62 7.60 1.35 -11.98
N VAL A 63 6.56 1.62 -11.20
CA VAL A 63 5.43 2.45 -11.64
C VAL A 63 5.92 3.87 -11.90
N ARG A 64 5.75 4.33 -13.14
CA ARG A 64 6.10 5.71 -13.51
C ARG A 64 5.16 6.70 -12.82
N PRO A 65 5.66 7.90 -12.49
CA PRO A 65 4.80 9.00 -12.10
C PRO A 65 3.70 9.27 -13.14
N HIS A 66 2.50 9.58 -12.66
CA HIS A 66 1.33 9.84 -13.50
C HIS A 66 0.48 10.94 -12.85
N GLY A 67 -0.15 11.75 -13.69
CA GLY A 67 -0.78 13.00 -13.29
C GLY A 67 -2.16 13.16 -13.91
N HIS A 68 -2.58 14.40 -14.11
CA HIS A 68 -3.95 14.71 -14.55
C HIS A 68 -4.36 13.99 -15.84
N ARG A 69 -3.44 13.76 -16.78
CA ARG A 69 -3.75 13.12 -18.08
C ARG A 69 -4.25 11.69 -17.92
N GLU A 70 -3.59 10.90 -17.09
CA GLU A 70 -3.94 9.49 -16.86
C GLU A 70 -5.15 9.33 -15.93
N LEU A 71 -5.48 10.38 -15.17
CA LEU A 71 -6.55 10.39 -14.16
C LEU A 71 -7.85 11.04 -14.66
N ALA A 72 -7.82 11.65 -15.85
CA ALA A 72 -8.96 12.30 -16.45
C ALA A 72 -10.00 11.28 -16.92
N HIS A 73 -11.27 11.64 -16.79
CA HIS A 73 -12.38 10.88 -17.34
C HIS A 73 -13.06 11.65 -18.49
N PRO A 74 -13.95 10.99 -19.27
CA PRO A 74 -14.73 11.69 -20.28
C PRO A 74 -15.62 12.82 -19.75
N GLU A 75 -16.02 12.75 -18.48
CA GLU A 75 -16.70 13.84 -17.80
C GLU A 75 -15.76 15.08 -17.70
N PRO A 76 -16.11 16.23 -18.31
CA PRO A 76 -15.21 17.38 -18.36
C PRO A 76 -14.86 17.91 -16.98
N GLY A 77 -13.56 18.12 -16.73
CA GLY A 77 -13.08 18.63 -15.44
C GLY A 77 -13.23 17.65 -14.28
N PHE A 78 -13.52 16.37 -14.55
CA PHE A 78 -13.64 15.33 -13.54
C PHE A 78 -12.43 14.40 -13.55
N TYR A 79 -11.94 14.10 -12.36
CA TYR A 79 -10.79 13.25 -12.12
C TYR A 79 -11.09 12.31 -10.95
N ILE A 80 -10.59 11.08 -11.03
CA ILE A 80 -10.50 10.20 -9.86
C ILE A 80 -9.04 10.14 -9.44
N VAL A 81 -8.77 10.34 -8.15
CA VAL A 81 -7.41 10.34 -7.58
C VAL A 81 -7.30 9.39 -6.38
N GLY A 82 -6.07 9.15 -5.95
CA GLY A 82 -5.75 8.30 -4.81
C GLY A 82 -6.01 6.82 -5.08
N ALA A 83 -6.22 6.05 -4.02
CA ALA A 83 -6.47 4.61 -4.12
C ALA A 83 -7.68 4.27 -5.00
N LYS A 84 -8.68 5.16 -5.10
CA LYS A 84 -9.85 4.96 -5.97
C LYS A 84 -9.48 4.93 -7.46
N SER A 85 -8.47 5.70 -7.88
CA SER A 85 -8.03 5.72 -9.29
C SER A 85 -7.26 4.46 -9.67
N TYR A 86 -6.68 3.77 -8.69
CA TYR A 86 -5.95 2.50 -8.82
C TYR A 86 -6.86 1.28 -8.86
N GLY A 87 -8.14 1.42 -8.51
CA GLY A 87 -9.08 0.30 -8.48
C GLY A 87 -8.62 -0.81 -7.54
N ARG A 88 -8.30 -1.97 -8.10
CA ARG A 88 -7.86 -3.19 -7.41
C ARG A 88 -6.35 -3.39 -7.44
N ALA A 89 -5.59 -2.48 -8.05
CA ALA A 89 -4.14 -2.57 -8.10
C ALA A 89 -3.55 -2.33 -6.68
N PRO A 90 -2.71 -3.25 -6.15
CA PRO A 90 -2.22 -3.19 -4.77
C PRO A 90 -1.00 -2.27 -4.59
N THR A 91 -0.51 -1.63 -5.65
CA THR A 91 0.76 -0.89 -5.70
C THR A 91 0.60 0.61 -5.42
N PHE A 92 -0.55 1.04 -4.88
CA PHE A 92 -0.78 2.43 -4.56
C PHE A 92 0.08 2.90 -3.37
N LEU A 93 0.76 4.04 -3.53
CA LEU A 93 1.53 4.69 -2.49
C LEU A 93 1.00 6.10 -2.24
N LEU A 94 1.03 6.54 -0.97
CA LEU A 94 0.62 7.91 -0.61
C LEU A 94 1.44 8.98 -1.34
N ALA A 95 2.73 8.74 -1.57
CA ALA A 95 3.59 9.64 -2.35
C ALA A 95 3.04 9.85 -3.77
N THR A 96 2.65 8.75 -4.44
CA THR A 96 1.98 8.82 -5.74
C THR A 96 0.65 9.57 -5.63
N GLY A 97 -0.16 9.29 -4.61
CA GLY A 97 -1.43 10.00 -4.39
C GLY A 97 -1.28 11.51 -4.20
N HIS A 98 -0.25 11.97 -3.50
CA HIS A 98 0.04 13.39 -3.35
C HIS A 98 0.42 14.04 -4.68
N GLU A 99 1.22 13.36 -5.50
CA GLU A 99 1.56 13.85 -6.83
C GLU A 99 0.33 13.93 -7.75
N GLN A 100 -0.53 12.91 -7.72
CA GLN A 100 -1.80 12.93 -8.44
C GLN A 100 -2.64 14.16 -8.05
N ALA A 101 -2.80 14.41 -6.75
CA ALA A 101 -3.57 15.55 -6.25
C ALA A 101 -2.97 16.89 -6.68
N ARG A 102 -1.64 17.05 -6.60
CA ARG A 102 -0.93 18.26 -7.04
C ARG A 102 -1.13 18.51 -8.53
N SER A 103 -0.89 17.51 -9.38
CA SER A 103 -1.03 17.61 -10.84
C SER A 103 -2.47 17.94 -11.24
N VAL A 104 -3.46 17.28 -10.64
CA VAL A 104 -4.89 17.53 -10.91
C VAL A 104 -5.31 18.92 -10.45
N ALA A 105 -4.87 19.37 -9.27
CA ALA A 105 -5.17 20.72 -8.79
C ALA A 105 -4.64 21.82 -9.72
N ALA A 106 -3.42 21.65 -10.26
CA ALA A 106 -2.87 22.56 -11.26
C ALA A 106 -3.69 22.57 -12.55
N ALA A 107 -4.11 21.40 -13.04
CA ALA A 107 -4.95 21.29 -14.24
C ALA A 107 -6.30 21.99 -14.05
N LEU A 108 -6.96 21.79 -12.90
CA LEU A 108 -8.23 22.44 -12.55
C LEU A 108 -8.10 23.95 -12.37
N ALA A 109 -6.94 24.44 -11.95
CA ALA A 109 -6.62 25.87 -11.88
C ALA A 109 -6.29 26.48 -13.26
N GLY A 110 -6.20 25.67 -14.32
CA GLY A 110 -5.84 26.10 -15.66
C GLY A 110 -4.34 26.20 -15.92
N ASP A 111 -3.49 25.83 -14.95
CA ASP A 111 -2.04 25.78 -15.11
C ASP A 111 -1.59 24.41 -15.64
N ILE A 112 -1.79 24.20 -16.94
CA ILE A 112 -1.46 22.94 -17.60
C ILE A 112 0.05 22.66 -17.59
N ALA A 113 0.89 23.70 -17.63
CA ALA A 113 2.34 23.54 -17.59
C ALA A 113 2.77 22.96 -16.24
N ALA A 114 2.25 23.48 -15.13
CA ALA A 114 2.51 22.93 -13.80
C ALA A 114 1.86 21.56 -13.59
N ALA A 115 0.72 21.29 -14.23
CA ALA A 115 0.07 19.98 -14.18
C ALA A 115 0.90 18.89 -14.87
N ASP A 116 1.56 19.24 -15.98
CA ASP A 116 2.41 18.36 -16.79
C ASP A 116 3.80 18.13 -16.20
N ASP A 117 4.26 19.04 -15.34
CA ASP A 117 5.52 18.93 -14.61
C ASP A 117 5.37 17.94 -13.45
N VAL A 118 5.56 16.64 -13.71
CA VAL A 118 5.37 15.57 -12.73
C VAL A 118 6.57 15.46 -11.78
N ARG A 119 6.34 15.65 -10.47
CA ARG A 119 7.38 15.81 -9.44
C ARG A 119 7.39 14.69 -8.41
N LEU A 120 7.37 13.43 -8.86
CA LEU A 120 7.46 12.27 -7.99
C LEU A 120 8.82 11.59 -8.12
N GLU A 121 9.58 11.61 -7.04
CA GLU A 121 10.78 10.81 -6.87
C GLU A 121 10.47 9.65 -5.92
N LEU A 122 10.56 8.41 -6.40
CA LEU A 122 10.48 7.22 -5.58
C LEU A 122 11.89 6.63 -5.44
N PRO A 123 12.33 6.19 -4.24
CA PRO A 123 13.60 5.53 -4.08
C PRO A 123 13.63 4.22 -4.90
N GLU A 124 14.71 4.02 -5.66
CA GLU A 124 14.89 2.88 -6.59
C GLU A 124 14.78 1.51 -5.90
N THR A 125 15.05 1.45 -4.59
CA THR A 125 14.97 0.22 -3.79
C THR A 125 13.56 -0.33 -3.65
N GLY A 126 12.53 0.38 -4.12
CA GLY A 126 11.15 -0.06 -4.01
C GLY A 126 10.65 0.03 -2.56
N VAL A 127 9.61 0.80 -2.33
CA VAL A 127 9.00 0.99 -1.00
C VAL A 127 8.48 -0.33 -0.39
N CYS A 128 8.35 -1.37 -1.23
CA CYS A 128 7.90 -2.71 -0.87
C CYS A 128 9.06 -3.70 -0.58
N SER A 129 10.33 -3.25 -0.56
CA SER A 129 11.46 -4.11 -0.23
C SER A 129 11.51 -4.39 1.26
N THR A 130 11.16 -5.62 1.62
CA THR A 130 11.28 -6.16 2.96
C THR A 130 12.67 -6.74 3.16
N ASP A 131 13.70 -5.90 3.08
CA ASP A 131 15.00 -6.23 3.67
C ASP A 131 14.86 -6.02 5.19
N PHE A 132 13.99 -6.81 5.82
CA PHE A 132 14.14 -7.06 7.24
C PHE A 132 15.43 -7.86 7.34
N GLY A 133 16.49 -7.25 7.89
CA GLY A 133 17.74 -7.95 8.13
C GLY A 133 17.50 -9.27 8.87
N ASP A 134 18.45 -10.19 8.77
CA ASP A 134 18.45 -11.51 9.43
C ASP A 134 18.19 -11.43 10.96
N ASP A 135 18.24 -10.22 11.53
CA ASP A 135 17.80 -9.89 12.88
C ASP A 135 16.30 -9.53 12.92
N GLY A 136 15.46 -10.57 12.90
CA GLY A 136 14.14 -10.55 13.55
C GLY A 136 13.05 -9.74 12.85
N GLY A 137 12.33 -10.39 11.93
CA GLY A 137 10.99 -9.96 11.57
C GLY A 137 10.10 -9.81 12.80
N CYS A 138 9.27 -8.76 12.83
CA CYS A 138 8.36 -8.37 13.92
C CYS A 138 7.43 -9.49 14.43
N CYS A 139 7.29 -10.60 13.69
CA CYS A 139 6.43 -11.74 14.03
C CYS A 139 7.21 -13.01 14.41
N GLY A 140 8.52 -12.93 14.68
CA GLY A 140 9.29 -14.06 15.21
C GLY A 140 9.17 -14.16 16.73
N GLU A 141 8.76 -15.32 17.23
CA GLU A 141 8.81 -15.63 18.66
C GLU A 141 10.22 -15.39 19.20
N THR A 142 10.32 -14.60 20.27
CA THR A 142 11.55 -14.44 21.03
C THR A 142 11.84 -15.76 21.71
N SER A 143 12.75 -16.55 21.13
CA SER A 143 13.32 -17.70 21.82
C SER A 143 14.13 -17.18 23.01
N GLU A 144 13.57 -17.33 24.21
CA GLU A 144 14.27 -17.13 25.46
C GLU A 144 15.55 -17.98 25.45
N LYS A 145 16.70 -17.33 25.31
CA LYS A 145 17.96 -17.92 25.76
C LYS A 145 18.25 -17.40 27.15
N THR A 146 18.05 -18.31 28.09
CA THR A 146 18.44 -18.28 29.49
C THR A 146 19.92 -17.90 29.67
N GLU A 147 20.14 -17.11 30.71
CA GLU A 147 21.35 -16.53 31.28
C GLU A 147 22.65 -17.35 31.21
N THR A 148 23.78 -16.65 31.18
CA THR A 148 24.81 -16.83 32.22
C THR A 148 25.51 -15.50 32.56
N VAL A 149 25.50 -15.21 33.86
CA VAL A 149 26.11 -14.07 34.56
C VAL A 149 27.64 -14.09 34.51
N GLY A 150 28.25 -12.90 34.39
CA GLY A 150 29.67 -12.67 34.69
C GLY A 150 30.00 -11.18 34.82
N GLU A 151 30.29 -10.75 36.06
CA GLU A 151 30.92 -9.47 36.46
C GLU A 151 31.95 -9.81 37.57
N PRO A 152 32.87 -8.94 38.01
CA PRO A 152 33.15 -7.53 37.64
C PRO A 152 34.67 -7.30 37.31
N GLU A 153 35.27 -6.14 37.01
CA GLU A 153 35.40 -4.88 37.78
C GLU A 153 36.02 -3.74 36.94
N GLY A 154 35.67 -2.49 37.27
CA GLY A 154 36.39 -1.27 36.91
C GLY A 154 35.54 0.01 36.98
N GLU A 155 35.52 0.71 38.12
CA GLU A 155 34.91 2.05 38.29
C GLU A 155 35.90 3.21 37.95
N PRO A 156 35.52 4.51 38.03
CA PRO A 156 34.72 5.24 37.04
C PRO A 156 35.40 6.55 36.61
N THR A 157 35.18 7.05 35.38
CA THR A 157 35.35 8.50 35.13
C THR A 157 34.23 9.05 34.25
N CYS A 158 33.80 10.25 34.62
CA CYS A 158 32.60 10.96 34.22
C CYS A 158 32.82 11.71 32.89
N GLY A 159 31.95 11.48 31.91
CA GLY A 159 31.89 12.24 30.66
C GLY A 159 30.69 11.80 29.84
N CYS A 160 29.68 12.66 29.79
CA CYS A 160 28.39 12.49 29.13
C CYS A 160 28.45 11.92 27.70
N ASP A 161 27.97 10.70 27.50
CA ASP A 161 27.55 10.19 26.20
C ASP A 161 26.31 9.30 26.33
N SER A 162 25.22 9.77 25.72
CA SER A 162 24.14 9.01 25.07
C SER A 162 23.77 7.64 25.67
N GLN A 163 22.81 7.62 26.62
CA GLN A 163 22.13 6.38 26.99
C GLN A 163 21.37 5.80 25.78
N PRO A 164 21.50 4.50 25.47
CA PRO A 164 20.56 3.83 24.58
C PRO A 164 19.22 3.76 25.29
N ARG A 165 18.18 4.40 24.72
CA ARG A 165 16.82 4.17 25.17
C ARG A 165 16.47 2.72 24.85
N THR A 166 16.30 1.90 25.87
CA THR A 166 15.54 0.65 25.76
C THR A 166 14.09 1.04 25.50
N SER A 167 13.72 1.16 24.23
CA SER A 167 12.32 1.34 23.85
C SER A 167 11.59 0.03 24.12
N SER A 168 10.95 -0.07 25.28
CA SER A 168 9.89 -1.05 25.49
C SER A 168 8.78 -0.78 24.47
N ALA A 169 8.39 -1.82 23.74
CA ALA A 169 7.09 -2.04 23.10
C ALA A 169 6.33 -0.82 22.56
N CYS A 170 6.26 -0.71 21.23
CA CYS A 170 5.45 0.30 20.52
C CYS A 170 3.97 -0.07 20.37
N CYS A 171 3.44 -1.03 21.13
CA CYS A 171 2.03 -1.39 21.10
C CYS A 171 1.44 -1.37 22.52
N ALA A 172 0.68 -0.31 22.80
CA ALA A 172 -0.36 -0.26 23.82
C ALA A 172 -1.62 0.32 23.17
#